data_AF-A0A844C0N1-F1
#
_entry.id   AF-A0A844C0N1-F1
#
_cell.length_a   1.000
_cell.length_b   1.000
_cell.length_c   1.000
_cell.angle_alpha   90.00
_cell.angle_beta   90.00
_cell.angle_gamma   90.00
#
_symmetry.space_group_name_H-M   'P 1'
#
loop_
_entity.id
_entity.type
_entity.pdbx_description
1 polymer ?
#
loop_
_entity_poly.entity_id
_entity_poly.type
_entity_poly.pdbx_seq_one_letter_code
_entity_poly.pdbx_strand_id
1 'polypeptide(L)' 'CHCCGHKMEVMPLSVRSWDCPSCGTMGIDRDLNAAFNIRDKGILELKAAGRSSLLMEAA' A
#
# COMPACT_ATOMS: atom_id res chain seq x y z
N CYS A 1 1.97 -3.14 4.93
CA CYS A 1 0.74 -3.84 4.57
C CYS A 1 -0.24 -2.83 4.00
N HIS A 2 -0.59 -2.96 2.72
CA HIS A 2 -1.57 -2.11 2.06
C HIS A 2 -2.99 -2.35 2.59
N CYS A 3 -3.26 -3.50 3.22
CA CYS A 3 -4.58 -3.81 3.77
C CYS A 3 -4.89 -3.07 5.06
N CYS A 4 -3.90 -2.87 5.95
CA CYS A 4 -4.12 -2.29 7.29
C CYS A 4 -3.18 -1.13 7.66
N GLY A 5 -2.24 -0.76 6.79
CA GLY A 5 -1.27 0.30 7.06
C GLY A 5 -0.08 -0.12 7.95
N HIS A 6 -0.05 -1.35 8.49
CA HIS A 6 1.07 -1.82 9.31
C HIS A 6 2.39 -1.76 8.53
N LYS A 7 3.41 -1.10 9.11
CA LYS A 7 4.76 -0.98 8.55
C LYS A 7 5.64 -2.07 9.15
N MET A 8 6.24 -2.89 8.29
CA MET A 8 7.27 -3.84 8.71
C MET A 8 8.55 -3.07 9.04
N GLU A 9 9.16 -3.35 10.19
CA GLU A 9 10.40 -2.69 10.62
C GLU A 9 11.58 -3.07 9.72
N VAL A 10 11.66 -4.34 9.34
CA VAL A 10 12.69 -4.88 8.44
C VAL A 10 12.02 -5.65 7.31
N MET A 11 12.40 -5.33 6.06
CA MET A 11 11.93 -6.05 4.87
C MET A 11 13.10 -6.26 3.88
N PRO A 12 13.84 -7.37 4.01
CA PRO A 12 14.94 -7.69 3.09
C PRO A 12 14.44 -7.89 1.66
N LEU A 13 15.27 -7.58 0.66
CA LEU A 13 14.92 -7.74 -0.76
C LEU A 13 14.61 -9.20 -1.15
N SER A 14 15.19 -10.17 -0.43
CA SER A 14 14.96 -11.61 -0.63
C SER A 14 13.57 -12.05 -0.18
N VAL A 15 12.88 -11.29 0.67
CA VAL A 15 11.50 -11.60 1.09
C VAL A 15 10.55 -11.12 0.00
N ARG A 16 10.06 -12.06 -0.82
CA ARG A 16 9.14 -11.76 -1.93
C ARG A 16 7.68 -11.76 -1.51
N SER A 17 7.34 -12.58 -0.51
CA SER A 17 6.01 -12.62 0.10
C SER A 17 6.08 -12.77 1.63
N TRP A 18 5.06 -12.27 2.33
CA TRP A 18 4.92 -12.43 3.78
C TRP A 18 3.45 -12.36 4.21
N ASP A 19 3.19 -12.81 5.43
CA ASP A 19 1.89 -12.67 6.08
C ASP A 19 1.94 -11.47 7.03
N CYS A 20 0.93 -10.60 6.97
CA CYS A 20 0.89 -9.42 7.83
C CYS A 20 0.61 -9.82 9.29
N PRO A 21 1.52 -9.57 10.24
CA PRO A 21 1.32 -9.95 11.64
C PRO A 21 0.23 -9.12 12.33
N SER A 22 -0.13 -7.97 11.77
CA SER A 22 -1.12 -7.06 12.36
C SER A 22 -2.55 -7.38 11.95
N CYS A 23 -2.80 -7.79 10.71
CA CYS A 23 -4.16 -8.03 10.20
C CYS A 23 -4.40 -9.45 9.69
N GLY A 24 -3.38 -10.32 9.69
CA GLY A 24 -3.50 -11.70 9.26
C GLY A 24 -3.65 -11.91 7.76
N THR A 25 -3.58 -10.86 6.92
CA THR A 25 -3.58 -11.02 5.47
C THR A 25 -2.36 -11.84 5.05
N MET A 26 -2.60 -12.97 4.40
CA MET A 26 -1.56 -13.92 4.02
C MET A 26 -1.05 -13.68 2.60
N GLY A 27 0.17 -14.12 2.32
CA GLY A 27 0.72 -14.21 0.97
C GLY A 27 0.86 -12.86 0.25
N ILE A 28 1.11 -11.79 0.99
CA ILE A 28 1.24 -10.45 0.41
C ILE A 28 2.50 -10.40 -0.47
N ASP A 29 2.36 -10.13 -1.77
CA ASP A 29 3.50 -9.83 -2.64
C ASP A 29 4.10 -8.46 -2.31
N ARG A 30 5.43 -8.41 -2.18
CA ARG A 30 6.18 -7.22 -1.77
C ARG A 30 6.09 -6.07 -2.76
N ASP A 31 6.19 -6.35 -4.04
CA ASP A 31 6.25 -5.31 -5.05
C ASP A 31 4.85 -4.74 -5.31
N LEU A 32 3.82 -5.59 -5.34
CA LEU A 32 2.42 -5.15 -5.39
C LEU A 32 2.03 -4.34 -4.15
N ASN A 33 2.41 -4.81 -2.95
CA ASN A 33 2.15 -4.06 -1.73
C ASN A 33 2.83 -2.68 -1.74
N ALA A 34 4.07 -2.60 -2.22
CA ALA A 34 4.78 -1.33 -2.36
C ALA A 34 4.06 -0.40 -3.35
N ALA A 35 3.63 -0.93 -4.51
CA ALA A 35 2.89 -0.18 -5.51
C ALA A 35 1.57 0.40 -4.95
N PHE A 36 0.79 -0.42 -4.23
CA PHE A 36 -0.44 0.05 -3.57
C PHE A 36 -0.17 1.13 -2.52
N ASN A 37 0.82 0.91 -1.64
CA ASN A 37 1.19 1.90 -0.64
C ASN A 37 1.63 3.23 -1.26
N ILE A 38 2.41 3.21 -2.35
CA ILE A 38 2.84 4.42 -3.08
C ILE A 38 1.64 5.13 -3.70
N ARG A 39 0.75 4.39 -4.38
CA ARG A 39 -0.48 4.94 -4.97
C ARG A 39 -1.33 5.64 -3.90
N ASP A 40 -1.58 4.96 -2.78
CA ASP A 40 -2.47 5.47 -1.75
C ASP A 40 -1.87 6.71 -1.05
N LYS A 41 -0.54 6.71 -0.84
CA LYS A 41 0.18 7.88 -0.33
C LYS A 41 0.11 9.06 -1.30
N GLY A 42 0.29 8.83 -2.60
CA GLY A 42 0.15 9.87 -3.63
C GLY A 42 -1.26 10.45 -3.68
N ILE A 43 -2.30 9.60 -3.65
CA ILE A 43 -3.70 10.04 -3.58
C ILE A 43 -3.95 10.88 -2.33
N LEU A 44 -3.44 10.45 -1.17
CA LEU A 44 -3.58 11.18 0.09
C LEU A 44 -2.93 12.58 0.01
N GLU A 45 -1.73 12.68 -0.55
CA GLU A 45 -1.02 13.95 -0.71
C GLU A 45 -1.72 14.89 -1.70
N LEU A 46 -2.24 14.37 -2.82
CA LEU A 46 -3.03 15.15 -3.77
C LEU A 46 -4.30 15.71 -3.11
N LYS A 47 -5.02 14.88 -2.35
CA LYS A 47 -6.19 15.31 -1.59
C LYS A 47 -5.84 16.39 -0.56
N ALA A 48 -4.75 16.21 0.18
CA ALA A 48 -4.27 17.18 1.16
C ALA A 48 -3.87 18.52 0.51
N ALA A 49 -3.38 18.49 -0.74
CA ALA A 49 -3.07 19.67 -1.53
C ALA A 49 -4.32 20.33 -2.18
N GLY A 50 -5.53 19.90 -1.83
CA GLY A 50 -6.78 20.44 -2.38
C GLY A 50 -7.06 20.01 -3.82
N ARG A 51 -6.32 19.04 -4.35
CA ARG A 51 -6.55 18.48 -5.70
C ARG A 51 -7.60 17.38 -5.58
N SER A 52 -8.86 17.76 -5.71
CA SER A 52 -9.96 16.80 -5.80
C SER A 52 -10.00 16.22 -7.20
N SER A 53 -9.49 14.99 -7.38
CA SER A 53 -9.77 14.22 -8.60
C SER A 53 -11.21 13.71 -8.53
N LEU A 54 -12.17 14.55 -8.92
CA LEU A 54 -13.30 14.01 -9.65
C LEU A 54 -12.71 13.32 -10.90
N LEU A 55 -13.12 12.08 -11.16
CA LEU A 55 -12.68 11.20 -12.26
C LEU A 55 -11.49 10.27 -11.96
N MET A 56 -11.75 9.22 -11.19
CA MET A 56 -11.44 7.86 -11.67
C MET A 56 -12.66 7.01 -11.35
N GLU A 57 -13.67 7.13 -12.22
CA GLU A 57 -14.60 6.03 -12.39
C GLU A 57 -13.82 4.81 -12.89
N ALA A 58 -14.30 3.66 -12.45
CA ALA A 58 -13.69 2.36 -12.56
C ALA A 58 -13.06 2.06 -13.93
N ALA A 59 -11.84 1.52 -13.89
CA ALA A 59 -11.36 0.56 -14.88
C ALA A 59 -11.36 -0.81 -14.21
#